data_AF-A0A3D1JB20-F1
#
_entry.id   AF-A0A3D1JB20-F1
#
_cell.length_a   1.000
_cell.length_b   1.000
_cell.length_c   1.000
_cell.angle_alpha   90.00
_cell.angle_beta   90.00
_cell.angle_gamma   90.00
#
_symmetry.space_group_name_H-M   'P 1'
#
loop_
_entity.id
_entity.type
_entity.pdbx_description
1 polymer ?
#
loop_
_entity_poly.entity_id
_entity_poly.type
_entity_poly.pdbx_seq_one_letter_code
_entity_poly.pdbx_strand_id
1 'polypeptide(L)' 'MVQIVAHRGSSGNRPENTLPAFAEAVRVKADIIELDVNRSEER' A
#
# COMPACT_ATOMS: atom_id res chain seq x y z
N MET A 1 9.38 -18.71 7.35
CA MET A 1 8.94 -18.19 6.04
C MET A 1 9.11 -16.68 6.06
N VAL A 2 9.51 -16.05 4.95
CA VAL A 2 9.67 -14.59 4.87
C VAL A 2 8.34 -13.97 4.44
N GLN A 3 7.95 -12.84 5.05
CA GLN A 3 6.78 -12.07 4.65
C GLN A 3 7.20 -10.87 3.77
N ILE A 4 6.40 -10.57 2.75
CA ILE A 4 6.58 -9.45 1.83
C ILE A 4 5.58 -8.35 2.16
N VAL A 5 6.09 -7.17 2.48
CA VAL A 5 5.27 -5.98 2.79
C VAL A 5 5.32 -5.02 1.61
N ALA A 6 4.15 -4.69 1.06
CA ALA A 6 3.99 -3.65 0.05
C ALA A 6 3.94 -2.27 0.72
N HIS A 7 5.11 -1.63 0.85
CA HIS A 7 5.29 -0.30 1.44
C HIS A 7 4.54 0.76 0.64
N ARG A 8 3.48 1.33 1.24
CA ARG A 8 2.52 2.28 0.66
C ARG A 8 1.80 1.74 -0.58
N GLY A 9 1.57 0.43 -0.61
CA GLY A 9 1.12 -0.31 -1.80
C GLY A 9 2.27 -0.65 -2.75
N SER A 10 1.99 -0.89 -4.03
CA SER A 10 3.03 -1.08 -5.06
C SER A 10 3.66 0.26 -5.51
N SER A 11 4.26 0.97 -4.56
CA SER A 11 4.80 2.34 -4.74
C SER A 11 5.92 2.45 -5.79
N GLY A 12 6.61 1.34 -6.09
CA GLY A 12 7.64 1.31 -7.13
C GLY A 12 7.09 1.42 -8.57
N ASN A 13 5.78 1.18 -8.80
CA ASN A 13 5.19 1.20 -10.15
C ASN A 13 3.79 1.86 -10.24
N ARG A 14 3.19 2.22 -9.11
CA ARG A 14 1.93 2.99 -8.99
C ARG A 14 2.11 4.14 -8.00
N PRO A 15 1.33 5.24 -8.10
CA PRO A 15 1.34 6.30 -7.08
C PRO A 15 1.06 5.74 -5.69
N GLU A 16 1.91 6.05 -4.71
CA GLU A 16 1.82 5.54 -3.34
C GLU A 16 0.52 5.94 -2.62
N ASN A 17 0.09 5.14 -1.63
CA ASN A 17 -1.12 5.37 -0.84
C ASN A 17 -2.41 5.54 -1.68
N THR A 18 -2.49 4.87 -2.84
CA THR A 18 -3.67 4.92 -3.72
C THR A 18 -4.31 3.55 -3.93
N LEU A 19 -5.60 3.51 -4.27
CA LEU A 19 -6.31 2.28 -4.60
C LEU A 19 -5.62 1.47 -5.73
N PRO A 20 -5.11 2.08 -6.83
CA PRO A 20 -4.32 1.35 -7.81
C PRO A 20 -3.06 0.69 -7.26
N ALA A 21 -2.33 1.34 -6.33
CA ALA A 21 -1.14 0.74 -5.70
C ALA A 21 -1.51 -0.44 -4.81
N PHE A 22 -2.64 -0.36 -4.09
CA PHE A 22 -3.14 -1.45 -3.26
C PHE A 22 -3.65 -2.62 -4.11
N ALA A 23 -4.40 -2.34 -5.18
CA ALA A 23 -4.87 -3.36 -6.12
C ALA A 23 -3.71 -4.11 -6.78
N GLU A 24 -2.66 -3.40 -7.15
CA GLU A 24 -1.43 -3.99 -7.69
C GLU A 24 -0.71 -4.87 -6.65
N ALA A 25 -0.62 -4.42 -5.40
CA ALA A 25 -0.04 -5.22 -4.30
C ALA A 25 -0.80 -6.53 -4.06
N VAL A 26 -2.14 -6.49 -4.13
CA VAL A 26 -2.99 -7.71 -4.10
C VAL A 26 -2.72 -8.60 -5.32
N ARG A 27 -2.65 -8.01 -6.52
CA ARG A 27 -2.42 -8.73 -7.79
C ARG A 27 -1.10 -9.52 -7.76
N VAL A 28 -0.05 -8.94 -7.20
CA VAL A 28 1.28 -9.57 -7.08
C VAL A 28 1.44 -10.43 -5.82
N LYS A 29 0.38 -10.55 -5.00
CA LYS A 29 0.31 -11.39 -3.79
C LYS A 29 1.31 -10.98 -2.70
N ALA A 30 1.43 -9.69 -2.41
CA ALA A 30 2.08 -9.25 -1.18
C ALA A 30 1.31 -9.79 0.04
N ASP A 31 2.01 -10.15 1.11
CA ASP A 31 1.39 -10.68 2.33
C ASP A 31 0.70 -9.57 3.13
N ILE A 32 1.27 -8.37 3.10
CA ILE A 32 0.81 -7.19 3.86
C ILE A 32 0.85 -5.96 2.94
N ILE A 33 -0.16 -5.09 3.08
CA ILE A 33 -0.15 -3.75 2.51
C ILE A 33 0.04 -2.78 3.67
N GLU A 34 1.06 -1.93 3.57
CA GLU A 34 1.30 -0.84 4.50
C GLU A 34 0.73 0.47 3.92
N LEU A 35 0.26 1.37 4.78
CA LEU A 35 -0.33 2.66 4.41
C LEU A 35 -0.05 3.72 5.47
N ASP A 36 0.07 4.97 5.02
CA ASP A 36 0.14 6.14 5.89
C ASP A 36 -1.26 6.69 6.20
N VAL A 37 -1.52 7.03 7.47
CA VAL A 37 -2.78 7.64 7.90
C VAL A 37 -2.52 9.05 8.41
N ASN A 38 -3.30 10.02 7.93
CA ASN A 38 -3.26 11.41 8.37
C ASN A 38 -4.63 11.84 8.92
N ARG A 39 -4.62 12.77 9.87
CA ARG A 39 -5.82 13.38 10.44
C ARG A 39 -6.17 14.65 9.66
N SER A 40 -7.46 14.88 9.36
CA SER A 40 -7.92 16.16 8.81
C SER A 40 -8.06 17.21 9.91
N GLU A 41 -8.06 18.49 9.53
CA GLU A 41 -8.26 19.61 10.45
C GLU A 41 -9.64 19.57 11.11
N GLU A 42 -10.68 19.08 10.42
CA GLU A 42 -12.05 18.99 10.96
C GLU A 42 -12.27 17.85 11.98
N ARG A 43 -11.20 17.28 12.55
CA ARG A 43 -11.23 16.17 13.51
C ARG A 43 -10.39 16.37 14.76
#